data_AF-A0A349D1N0-F1
#
_entry.id   AF-A0A349D1N0-F1
#
_cell.length_a   1.000
_cell.length_b   1.000
_cell.length_c   1.000
_cell.angle_alpha   90.00
_cell.angle_beta   90.00
_cell.angle_gamma   90.00
#
_symmetry.space_group_name_H-M   'P 1'
#
loop_
_entity.id
_entity.type
_entity.pdbx_description
1 polymer ?
#
loop_
_entity_poly.entity_id
_entity_poly.type
_entity_poly.pdbx_seq_one_letter_code
_entity_poly.pdbx_strand_id
1 'polypeptide(L)'
;MASETLTWAGMPHSFVLTETPMGLFGELRIVKPRGTQSVPVPFPGDVTLQNVLGAWKGNWEDLFPPVKSPGTFSVIRFIDLGKYRVLWYVLHVYDAPQDACAVLPKPPAVGG
;
A
#
# COMPACT_ATOMS: atom_id res chain seq x y z
N MET A 1 15.27 -7.58 -14.12
CA MET A 1 14.06 -6.95 -13.54
C MET A 1 13.52 -7.92 -12.51
N ALA A 2 13.33 -7.46 -11.28
CA ALA A 2 12.75 -8.26 -10.21
C ALA A 2 11.32 -7.77 -9.96
N SER A 3 10.39 -8.67 -9.66
CA SER A 3 9.03 -8.31 -9.30
C SER A 3 8.53 -9.19 -8.18
N GLU A 4 7.82 -8.57 -7.24
CA GLU A 4 7.26 -9.24 -6.06
C GLU A 4 5.81 -8.83 -5.90
N THR A 5 4.96 -9.80 -5.56
CA THR A 5 3.55 -9.55 -5.27
C THR A 5 3.32 -9.71 -3.78
N LEU A 6 2.99 -8.61 -3.14
CA LEU A 6 2.74 -8.56 -1.71
C LEU A 6 1.24 -8.64 -1.46
N THR A 7 0.82 -9.58 -0.62
CA THR A 7 -0.58 -9.75 -0.23
C THR A 7 -0.73 -9.52 1.26
N TRP A 8 -1.88 -8.99 1.63
CA TRP A 8 -2.26 -8.78 3.02
C TRP A 8 -3.13 -9.94 3.48
N ALA A 9 -2.77 -10.54 4.62
CA ALA A 9 -3.56 -11.62 5.20
C ALA A 9 -5.02 -11.20 5.42
N GLY A 10 -5.95 -12.01 4.92
CA GLY A 10 -7.39 -11.75 5.03
C GLY A 10 -7.93 -10.63 4.13
N MET A 11 -7.15 -10.17 3.15
CA MET A 11 -7.56 -9.17 2.16
C MET A 11 -7.40 -9.72 0.73
N PRO A 12 -8.33 -9.42 -0.20
CA PRO A 12 -8.24 -9.87 -1.58
C PRO A 12 -7.36 -8.97 -2.46
N HIS A 13 -6.72 -7.96 -1.88
CA HIS A 13 -5.95 -6.93 -2.59
C HIS A 13 -4.45 -7.24 -2.54
N SER A 14 -3.72 -6.82 -3.57
CA SER A 14 -2.27 -7.05 -3.68
C SER A 14 -1.51 -5.80 -4.07
N PHE A 15 -0.25 -5.71 -3.66
CA PHE A 15 0.66 -4.65 -4.07
C PHE A 15 1.83 -5.27 -4.82
N VAL A 16 1.89 -4.97 -6.11
CA VAL A 16 2.91 -5.48 -7.02
C VAL A 16 4.03 -4.48 -7.07
N LEU A 17 5.23 -4.92 -6.76
CA LEU A 17 6.45 -4.14 -6.85
C LEU A 17 7.26 -4.63 -8.04
N THR A 18 7.82 -3.70 -8.82
CA THR A 18 8.68 -4.00 -9.96
C THR A 18 9.91 -3.12 -9.90
N GLU A 19 11.07 -3.74 -9.80
CA GLU A 19 12.36 -3.07 -9.81
C GLU A 19 12.92 -3.04 -11.23
N THR A 20 13.20 -1.82 -11.70
CA THR A 20 13.72 -1.54 -13.04
C THR A 20 15.00 -0.71 -12.92
N PRO A 21 15.77 -0.54 -14.01
CA PRO A 21 16.90 0.39 -14.03
C PRO A 21 16.54 1.85 -13.72
N MET A 22 15.26 2.24 -13.85
CA MET A 22 14.77 3.59 -13.56
C MET A 22 14.33 3.78 -12.10
N GLY A 23 14.34 2.71 -11.30
CA GLY A 23 13.87 2.70 -9.91
C GLY A 23 12.76 1.69 -9.66
N LEU A 24 12.17 1.81 -8.47
CA LEU A 24 11.09 0.95 -8.00
C LEU A 24 9.72 1.53 -8.41
N PHE A 25 8.86 0.67 -8.95
CA PHE A 25 7.49 0.99 -9.30
C PHE A 25 6.54 0.08 -8.53
N GLY A 26 5.50 0.66 -7.94
CA GLY A 26 4.42 -0.08 -7.29
C GLY A 26 3.12 0.00 -8.08
N GLU A 27 2.29 -1.03 -7.95
CA GLU A 27 0.91 -1.04 -8.40
C GLU A 27 0.05 -1.69 -7.32
N LEU A 28 -0.83 -0.90 -6.69
CA LEU A 28 -1.85 -1.44 -5.79
C LEU A 28 -3.03 -1.95 -6.63
N ARG A 29 -3.25 -3.26 -6.57
CA ARG A 29 -4.36 -3.97 -7.21
C ARG A 29 -5.47 -4.23 -6.21
N ILE A 30 -6.63 -3.65 -6.47
CA ILE A 30 -7.78 -3.67 -5.58
C ILE A 30 -8.89 -4.45 -6.27
N VAL A 31 -9.10 -5.67 -5.80
CA VAL A 31 -10.19 -6.55 -6.24
C VAL A 31 -11.53 -6.01 -5.75
N LYS A 32 -12.44 -5.72 -6.69
CA LYS A 32 -13.83 -5.30 -6.49
C LYS A 32 -14.78 -6.34 -7.12
N PRO A 33 -16.08 -6.37 -6.75
CA PRO A 33 -17.04 -7.29 -7.35
C PRO A 33 -17.08 -7.25 -8.90
N ARG A 34 -16.85 -6.07 -9.49
CA ARG A 34 -16.92 -5.86 -10.95
C ARG A 34 -15.56 -5.94 -11.66
N GLY A 35 -14.46 -6.19 -10.95
CA GLY A 35 -13.12 -6.25 -11.54
C GLY A 35 -12.04 -5.69 -10.62
N THR A 36 -10.84 -5.53 -11.17
CA THR A 36 -9.68 -5.04 -10.42
C THR A 36 -9.36 -3.60 -10.81
N GLN A 37 -9.26 -2.73 -9.81
CA GLN A 37 -8.68 -1.39 -9.98
C GLN A 37 -7.17 -1.45 -9.76
N SER A 38 -6.38 -0.85 -10.65
CA SER A 38 -4.95 -0.64 -10.48
C SER A 38 -4.67 0.81 -10.10
N VAL A 39 -3.92 1.02 -9.02
CA VAL A 39 -3.43 2.33 -8.60
C VAL A 39 -1.90 2.33 -8.72
N PRO A 40 -1.32 3.10 -9.66
CA PRO A 40 0.14 3.19 -9.80
C PRO A 40 0.73 3.98 -8.63
N VAL A 41 1.86 3.50 -8.12
CA VAL A 41 2.54 4.05 -6.93
C VAL A 41 4.00 4.32 -7.27
N PRO A 42 4.38 5.58 -7.52
CA PRO A 42 5.78 5.94 -7.73
C PRO A 42 6.53 5.88 -6.40
N PHE A 43 7.76 5.36 -6.45
CA PHE A 43 8.67 5.41 -5.31
C PHE A 43 9.76 6.47 -5.50
N PRO A 44 10.25 7.09 -4.41
CA PRO A 44 11.49 7.86 -4.42
C PRO A 44 12.67 7.02 -4.90
N GLY A 45 13.63 7.65 -5.58
CA GLY A 45 14.74 6.96 -6.24
C GLY A 45 15.73 6.26 -5.29
N ASP A 46 15.72 6.58 -3.99
CA ASP A 46 16.53 5.92 -2.97
C ASP A 46 15.80 4.74 -2.28
N VAL A 47 14.56 4.43 -2.67
CA VAL A 47 13.83 3.25 -2.18
C VAL A 47 14.04 2.06 -3.10
N THR A 48 14.51 0.95 -2.53
CA THR A 48 14.75 -0.32 -3.23
C THR A 48 13.67 -1.35 -2.94
N LEU A 49 13.57 -2.39 -3.77
CA LEU A 49 12.68 -3.52 -3.52
C LEU A 49 12.95 -4.16 -2.14
N GLN A 50 14.22 -4.34 -1.78
CA GLN A 50 14.61 -4.90 -0.49
C GLN A 50 14.19 -4.05 0.71
N ASN A 51 14.17 -2.72 0.58
CA ASN A 51 13.64 -1.86 1.66
C ASN A 51 12.17 -2.19 1.94
N VAL A 52 11.37 -2.36 0.88
CA VAL A 52 9.94 -2.65 1.03
C VAL A 52 9.71 -4.07 1.55
N LEU A 53 10.41 -5.07 1.00
CA LEU A 53 10.31 -6.46 1.48
C LEU A 53 10.74 -6.60 2.94
N GLY A 54 11.82 -5.91 3.34
CA GLY A 54 12.31 -5.91 4.71
C GLY A 54 11.34 -5.27 5.70
N ALA A 55 10.57 -4.27 5.27
CA ALA A 55 9.50 -3.66 6.06
C ALA A 55 8.19 -4.45 6.02
N TRP A 56 7.96 -5.23 4.95
CA TRP A 56 6.78 -6.07 4.77
C TRP A 56 6.84 -7.36 5.60
N LYS A 57 6.90 -7.23 6.92
CA LYS A 57 6.98 -8.37 7.85
C LYS A 57 5.67 -8.64 8.61
N GLY A 58 4.55 -8.10 8.16
CA GLY A 58 3.29 -8.21 8.89
C GLY A 58 3.09 -7.18 10.01
N ASN A 59 4.14 -6.40 10.34
CA ASN A 59 4.11 -5.38 11.39
C ASN A 59 3.61 -4.05 10.85
N TRP A 60 2.32 -4.00 10.54
CA TRP A 60 1.66 -2.82 9.96
C TRP A 60 1.03 -1.96 11.04
N GLU A 61 1.00 -0.65 10.80
CA GLU A 61 0.24 0.28 11.65
C GLU A 61 -1.14 0.51 11.02
N ASP A 62 -2.18 -0.03 11.67
CA ASP A 62 -3.57 0.29 11.35
C ASP A 62 -3.91 1.67 11.96
N LEU A 63 -4.21 2.66 11.12
CA LEU A 63 -4.64 3.98 11.63
C LEU A 63 -6.05 3.94 12.21
N PHE A 64 -6.89 3.05 11.66
CA PHE A 64 -8.25 2.81 12.13
C PHE A 64 -8.56 1.32 12.05
N PRO A 65 -9.41 0.79 12.96
CA PRO A 65 -9.93 -0.56 12.83
C PRO A 65 -10.59 -0.75 11.45
N PRO A 66 -10.34 -1.86 10.74
CA PRO A 66 -10.97 -2.11 9.45
C PRO A 66 -12.49 -2.17 9.60
N VAL A 67 -13.21 -1.37 8.82
CA VAL A 67 -14.67 -1.44 8.77
C VAL A 67 -15.06 -2.46 7.70
N LYS A 68 -15.90 -3.43 8.06
CA LYS A 68 -16.46 -4.42 7.14
C LYS A 68 -17.97 -4.49 7.36
N SER A 69 -18.74 -3.98 6.41
CA SER A 69 -20.20 -4.09 6.39
C SER A 69 -20.68 -4.38 4.97
N PRO A 70 -21.95 -4.81 4.78
CA PRO A 70 -22.52 -4.95 3.45
C PRO A 70 -22.43 -3.63 2.67
N GLY A 71 -21.60 -3.59 1.63
CA GLY A 71 -21.41 -2.41 0.79
C GLY A 71 -20.38 -1.39 1.28
N THR A 72 -19.75 -1.58 2.44
CA THR A 72 -18.64 -0.73 2.90
C THR A 72 -17.46 -1.53 3.41
N PHE A 73 -16.27 -1.21 2.89
CA PHE A 73 -15.01 -1.71 3.42
C PHE A 73 -14.02 -0.56 3.53
N SER A 74 -13.37 -0.39 4.68
CA SER A 74 -12.30 0.60 4.83
C SER A 74 -11.09 -0.01 5.53
N VAL A 75 -9.90 0.21 4.99
CA VAL A 75 -8.64 -0.07 5.68
C VAL A 75 -7.62 1.02 5.36
N ILE A 76 -6.96 1.54 6.40
CA ILE A 76 -5.88 2.53 6.27
C ILE A 76 -4.66 2.01 7.02
N ARG A 77 -3.56 1.83 6.30
CA ARG A 77 -2.33 1.26 6.84
C ARG A 77 -1.11 2.06 6.44
N PHE A 78 -0.12 2.07 7.34
CA PHE A 78 1.23 2.48 7.03
C PHE A 78 2.22 1.31 7.06
N ILE A 79 3.18 1.36 6.13
CA ILE A 79 4.42 0.58 6.18
C ILE A 79 5.57 1.57 6.32
N ASP A 80 6.36 1.42 7.38
CA ASP A 80 7.50 2.29 7.66
C ASP A 80 8.75 1.80 6.89
N LEU A 81 9.28 2.67 6.03
CA LEU A 81 10.49 2.45 5.25
C LEU A 81 11.67 3.29 5.77
N GLY A 82 11.61 3.73 7.03
CA GLY A 82 12.58 4.63 7.64
C GLY A 82 12.30 6.09 7.30
N LYS A 83 12.79 6.57 6.15
CA LYS A 83 12.58 7.96 5.69
C LYS A 83 11.20 8.21 5.09
N TYR A 84 10.57 7.14 4.61
CA TYR A 84 9.29 7.18 3.92
C TYR A 84 8.28 6.27 4.62
N ARG A 85 7.01 6.48 4.31
CA ARG A 85 5.92 5.59 4.68
C ARG A 85 5.07 5.30 3.45
N VAL A 86 4.72 4.04 3.24
CA VAL A 86 3.69 3.70 2.26
C VAL A 86 2.34 3.83 2.94
N LEU A 87 1.53 4.79 2.49
CA LEU A 87 0.11 4.86 2.83
C LEU A 87 -0.64 3.91 1.90
N TRP A 88 -1.32 2.93 2.47
CA TRP A 88 -2.32 2.16 1.75
C TRP A 88 -3.70 2.55 2.29
N TYR A 89 -4.56 3.05 1.42
CA TYR A 89 -5.94 3.40 1.71
C TYR A 89 -6.90 2.66 0.78
N VAL A 90 -7.76 1.81 1.33
CA VAL A 90 -8.89 1.23 0.59
C VAL A 90 -10.16 1.74 1.23
N LEU A 91 -11.06 2.25 0.39
CA LEU A 91 -12.43 2.54 0.77
C LEU A 91 -13.34 2.09 -0.36
N HIS A 92 -14.03 0.98 -0.11
CA HIS A 92 -15.15 0.54 -0.95
C HIS A 92 -16.43 1.11 -0.35
N VAL A 93 -17.17 1.88 -1.15
CA VAL A 93 -18.56 2.24 -0.86
C VAL A 93 -19.35 1.94 -2.13
N TYR A 94 -20.14 0.86 -2.14
CA TYR A 94 -20.99 0.45 -3.27
C TYR A 94 -20.28 0.48 -4.66
N ASP A 95 -19.01 0.04 -4.74
CA ASP A 95 -18.12 0.06 -5.93
C ASP A 95 -17.45 1.41 -6.29
N ALA A 96 -17.65 2.49 -5.54
CA ALA A 96 -17.00 3.79 -5.83
C ALA A 96 -15.46 3.75 -5.65
N PRO A 97 -14.68 4.43 -6.51
CA PRO A 97 -13.22 4.45 -6.43
C PRO A 97 -12.73 5.54 -5.48
N GLN A 98 -12.66 5.23 -4.19
CA GLN A 98 -12.05 6.13 -3.21
C GLN A 98 -10.67 5.64 -2.75
N ASP A 99 -10.17 4.56 -3.36
CA ASP A 99 -8.92 3.94 -2.97
C ASP A 99 -7.69 4.74 -3.43
N ALA A 100 -6.67 4.75 -2.59
CA ALA A 100 -5.42 5.44 -2.85
C ALA A 100 -4.23 4.66 -2.29
N CYS A 101 -3.06 4.80 -2.93
CA CYS A 101 -1.80 4.35 -2.37
C CYS A 101 -0.72 5.35 -2.74
N ALA A 102 0.12 5.70 -1.77
CA ALA A 102 1.14 6.72 -1.95
C ALA A 102 2.36 6.44 -1.06
N VAL A 103 3.54 6.84 -1.54
CA VAL A 103 4.76 6.87 -0.73
C VAL A 103 4.96 8.30 -0.26
N LEU A 104 4.88 8.49 1.06
CA LEU A 104 4.94 9.80 1.70
C LEU A 104 6.24 9.95 2.49
N PRO A 105 6.86 11.14 2.54
CA PRO A 105 7.92 11.41 3.50
C PRO A 105 7.42 11.16 4.93
N LYS A 106 8.24 10.54 5.77
CA LYS A 106 7.91 10.40 7.18
C LYS A 106 7.99 11.79 7.84
N PRO A 107 6.95 12.25 8.55
CA PRO A 107 7.04 13.48 9.31
C PRO A 107 8.16 13.36 10.37
N PRO A 108 8.88 14.45 10.66
CA PRO A 108 9.89 14.42 11.71
C PRO A 108 9.26 13.97 13.03
N ALA A 109 10.00 13.18 13.81
CA ALA A 109 9.57 12.82 15.16
C ALA A 109 9.34 14.13 15.93
N VAL A 110 8.11 14.36 16.38
CA VAL A 110 7.83 15.46 17.29
C VAL A 110 8.53 15.09 18.59
N GLY A 111 9.63 15.78 18.90
CA GLY A 111 10.33 15.60 20.17
C GLY A 111 9.37 15.89 21.31
N GLY A 112 9.20 14.91 22.20
CA GLY A 112 8.56 15.10 23.50
C GLY A 112 9.53 15.69 24.51
#